data_AF-A0A080ZLN2-F1
#
_entry.id   AF-A0A080ZLN2-F1
#
_cell.length_a   1.000
_cell.length_b   1.000
_cell.length_c   1.000
_cell.angle_alpha   90.00
_cell.angle_beta   90.00
_cell.angle_gamma   90.00
#
_symmetry.space_group_name_H-M   'P 1'
#
loop_
_entity.id
_entity.type
_entity.pdbx_description
1 polymer ?
#
loop_
_entity_poly.entity_id
_entity_poly.type
_entity_poly.pdbx_seq_one_letter_code
_entity_poly.pdbx_strand_id
1 'polypeptide(L)'
;MASRSRPSSSASSFSWLVVALLAIAVATCIRDPKALELAVRRVLLETNVPDAFHSEVAVDCADAHQFLTDTMPVKGFHVLCIETTASDTLKVTGFKDGMHANSSKETTRDLEAFTRVVEEEILQIPEPTDEYARKYKQPPAYFTPDGERLEKNITVLQNRIVFLFEGGQFIWPGIRIGHKTLVKNTFGRGDLVLETISMTPLVFSVEEFLRDDEIDIILELSMPHLAPSGVTLQDGHENRPATDWRTSTTYWLDSSSHPVVQDIDKRTADLVKVPISHQESVQVLRYEHTQHYDQHLDYFSAERHRNSLDVLKRIEYGYKNRMITVFWYMSDVAKGGHTNFARSGGLPRPSSNKDCSQGISVAPKKRKVVVFYSMLPNGEGDPMSLHAGCPVEEGIKLSGNKWVWNKPRSDDD
;
A
#
# COMPACT_ATOMS: atom_id res chain seq x y z
N MET A 1 -38.97 28.23 -45.92
CA MET A 1 -40.27 27.59 -45.61
C MET A 1 -40.11 26.08 -45.64
N ALA A 2 -40.73 25.39 -44.67
CA ALA A 2 -40.93 23.93 -44.54
C ALA A 2 -39.75 23.03 -44.11
N SER A 3 -39.48 23.05 -42.80
CA SER A 3 -39.54 21.91 -41.87
C SER A 3 -39.80 20.50 -42.46
N ARG A 4 -38.91 19.54 -42.16
CA ARG A 4 -39.26 18.14 -41.89
C ARG A 4 -38.40 17.57 -40.75
N SER A 5 -39.07 17.25 -39.65
CA SER A 5 -38.61 16.53 -38.47
C SER A 5 -38.42 15.03 -38.75
N ARG A 6 -37.44 14.41 -38.07
CA ARG A 6 -37.36 12.95 -37.86
C ARG A 6 -37.52 12.66 -36.36
N PRO A 7 -38.18 11.55 -35.99
CA PRO A 7 -38.65 11.30 -34.63
C PRO A 7 -37.56 10.75 -33.72
N SER A 8 -37.71 11.04 -32.43
CA SER A 8 -36.99 10.44 -31.30
C SER A 8 -37.39 8.98 -31.11
N SER A 9 -36.42 8.09 -30.96
CA SER A 9 -36.64 6.73 -30.46
C SER A 9 -36.54 6.75 -28.93
N SER A 10 -37.67 6.56 -28.26
CA SER A 10 -37.74 6.27 -26.82
C SER A 10 -37.12 4.90 -26.56
N ALA A 11 -36.01 4.85 -25.81
CA ALA A 11 -35.56 3.61 -25.19
C ALA A 11 -36.59 3.17 -24.16
N SER A 12 -37.04 1.93 -24.31
CA SER A 12 -38.08 1.29 -23.50
C SER A 12 -37.73 1.28 -22.02
N SER A 13 -38.67 1.75 -21.21
CA SER A 13 -38.79 1.50 -19.79
C SER A 13 -38.87 -0.01 -19.52
N PHE A 14 -37.72 -0.67 -19.33
CA PHE A 14 -37.71 -1.98 -18.67
C PHE A 14 -38.07 -1.73 -17.22
N SER A 15 -39.31 -2.09 -16.91
CA SER A 15 -40.07 -1.62 -15.77
C SER A 15 -39.55 -2.23 -14.46
N TRP A 16 -39.17 -1.37 -13.52
CA TRP A 16 -38.86 -1.70 -12.12
C TRP A 16 -39.92 -2.60 -11.46
N LEU A 17 -41.16 -2.57 -11.95
CA LEU A 17 -42.24 -3.45 -11.50
C LEU A 17 -41.94 -4.94 -11.77
N VAL A 18 -41.25 -5.29 -12.85
CA VAL A 18 -40.95 -6.70 -13.19
C VAL A 18 -39.91 -7.27 -12.23
N VAL A 19 -38.88 -6.49 -11.91
CA VAL A 19 -37.85 -6.88 -10.93
C VAL A 19 -38.43 -6.96 -9.52
N ALA A 20 -39.27 -6.00 -9.14
CA ALA A 20 -39.97 -6.02 -7.85
C ALA A 20 -40.93 -7.22 -7.73
N LEU A 21 -41.68 -7.55 -8.79
CA LEU A 21 -42.58 -8.71 -8.81
C LEU A 21 -41.83 -10.04 -8.73
N LEU A 22 -40.66 -10.16 -9.38
CA LEU A 22 -39.79 -11.33 -9.26
C LEU A 22 -39.19 -11.47 -7.86
N ALA A 23 -38.74 -10.38 -7.23
CA ALA A 23 -38.24 -10.40 -5.86
C ALA A 23 -39.33 -10.79 -4.84
N ILE A 24 -40.56 -10.29 -5.02
CA ILE A 24 -41.71 -10.65 -4.18
C ILE A 24 -42.11 -12.12 -4.38
N ALA A 25 -42.06 -12.63 -5.61
CA ALA A 25 -42.33 -14.04 -5.91
C ALA A 25 -41.29 -14.99 -5.27
N VAL A 26 -40.01 -14.59 -5.25
CA VAL A 26 -38.94 -15.33 -4.57
C VAL A 26 -39.09 -15.26 -3.04
N ALA A 27 -39.45 -14.10 -2.49
CA ALA A 27 -39.69 -13.90 -1.05
C ALA A 27 -40.88 -14.71 -0.50
N THR A 28 -41.91 -14.94 -1.32
CA THR A 28 -43.10 -15.71 -0.90
C THR A 28 -42.89 -17.22 -0.98
N CYS A 29 -41.91 -17.70 -1.76
CA CYS A 29 -41.62 -19.13 -1.91
C CYS A 29 -40.53 -19.65 -0.94
N ILE A 30 -39.68 -18.77 -0.42
CA ILE A 30 -38.54 -19.14 0.44
C ILE A 30 -38.89 -18.85 1.91
N ARG A 31 -39.07 -19.90 2.71
CA ARG A 31 -39.34 -19.80 4.16
C ARG A 31 -38.09 -19.53 5.02
N ASP A 32 -36.91 -19.46 4.39
CA ASP A 32 -35.63 -19.21 5.05
C ASP A 32 -35.08 -17.81 4.69
N PRO A 33 -34.98 -16.88 5.67
CA PRO A 33 -34.49 -15.52 5.44
C PRO A 33 -33.10 -15.45 4.78
N LYS A 34 -32.20 -16.39 5.09
CA LYS A 34 -30.83 -16.40 4.56
C LYS A 34 -30.77 -16.83 3.09
N ALA A 35 -31.62 -17.77 2.71
CA ALA A 35 -31.73 -18.21 1.31
C ALA A 35 -32.36 -17.13 0.43
N LEU A 36 -33.28 -16.33 0.99
CA LEU A 36 -33.86 -15.18 0.31
C LEU A 36 -32.82 -14.09 0.06
N GLU A 37 -32.02 -13.75 1.07
CA GLU A 37 -30.95 -12.76 0.95
C GLU A 37 -29.93 -13.15 -0.14
N LEU A 38 -29.54 -14.42 -0.21
CA LEU A 38 -28.61 -14.93 -1.21
C LEU A 38 -29.19 -14.88 -2.63
N ALA A 39 -30.47 -15.19 -2.78
CA ALA A 39 -31.17 -15.16 -4.08
C ALA A 39 -31.32 -13.72 -4.60
N VAL A 40 -31.66 -12.77 -3.73
CA VAL A 40 -31.75 -11.35 -4.07
C VAL A 40 -30.38 -10.79 -4.47
N ARG A 41 -29.31 -11.12 -3.71
CA ARG A 41 -27.93 -10.75 -4.08
C ARG A 41 -27.52 -11.25 -5.46
N ARG A 42 -27.92 -12.47 -5.81
CA ARG A 42 -27.58 -13.08 -7.12
C ARG A 42 -28.26 -12.37 -8.27
N VAL A 43 -29.54 -12.00 -8.11
CA VAL A 43 -30.29 -11.22 -9.11
C VAL A 43 -29.72 -9.81 -9.25
N LEU A 44 -29.29 -9.18 -8.16
CA LEU A 44 -28.69 -7.85 -8.17
C LEU A 44 -27.32 -7.82 -8.85
N LEU A 45 -26.53 -8.90 -8.78
CA LEU A 45 -25.26 -9.00 -9.51
C LEU A 45 -25.43 -9.12 -11.03
N GLU A 46 -26.59 -9.60 -11.49
CA GLU A 46 -26.91 -9.73 -12.92
C GLU A 46 -27.52 -8.44 -13.51
N THR A 47 -28.06 -7.56 -12.67
CA THR A 47 -28.57 -6.24 -13.06
C THR A 47 -27.55 -5.17 -12.71
N ASN A 48 -27.06 -4.42 -13.70
CA ASN A 48 -26.03 -3.38 -13.53
C ASN A 48 -26.58 -2.14 -12.78
N VAL A 49 -26.96 -2.29 -11.52
CA VAL A 49 -27.49 -1.25 -10.60
C VAL A 49 -26.50 -1.13 -9.44
N PRO A 50 -25.51 -0.23 -9.50
CA PRO A 50 -24.46 -0.17 -8.49
C PRO A 50 -24.88 0.43 -7.15
N ASP A 51 -26.09 1.01 -7.02
CA ASP A 51 -26.40 1.92 -5.90
C ASP A 51 -27.77 1.72 -5.22
N ALA A 52 -28.46 0.60 -5.47
CA ALA A 52 -29.72 0.32 -4.77
C ALA A 52 -29.48 -0.72 -3.68
N PHE A 53 -29.55 -0.29 -2.40
CA PHE A 53 -29.36 -1.05 -1.17
C PHE A 53 -27.92 -1.12 -0.62
N HIS A 54 -27.42 0.01 -0.13
CA HIS A 54 -26.73 -0.05 1.15
C HIS A 54 -27.77 -0.38 2.23
N SER A 55 -27.83 -1.65 2.64
CA SER A 55 -28.57 -2.02 3.84
C SER A 55 -28.05 -1.18 4.99
N GLU A 56 -28.96 -0.59 5.77
CA GLU A 56 -28.73 -0.01 7.11
C GLU A 56 -28.22 -1.07 8.10
N VAL A 57 -27.14 -1.76 7.77
CA VAL A 57 -26.46 -2.61 8.72
C VAL A 57 -25.71 -1.66 9.62
N ALA A 58 -26.18 -1.56 10.86
CA ALA A 58 -25.48 -0.87 11.92
C ALA A 58 -24.04 -1.41 11.97
N VAL A 59 -23.05 -0.52 11.91
CA VAL A 59 -21.66 -0.89 12.11
C VAL A 59 -21.47 -1.31 13.56
N ASP A 60 -20.78 -2.43 13.79
CA ASP A 60 -20.34 -2.80 15.12
C ASP A 60 -18.93 -2.26 15.36
N CYS A 61 -18.80 -1.25 16.22
CA CYS A 61 -17.48 -0.70 16.55
C CYS A 61 -16.57 -1.68 17.29
N ALA A 62 -17.09 -2.79 17.83
CA ALA A 62 -16.26 -3.86 18.36
C ALA A 62 -15.40 -4.51 17.27
N ASP A 63 -15.86 -4.54 16.03
CA ASP A 63 -15.10 -5.08 14.89
C ASP A 63 -13.84 -4.26 14.60
N ALA A 64 -13.75 -3.00 15.05
CA ALA A 64 -12.56 -2.19 14.87
C ALA A 64 -11.35 -2.80 15.60
N HIS A 65 -11.56 -3.53 16.70
CA HIS A 65 -10.51 -4.13 17.51
C HIS A 65 -9.64 -5.13 16.76
N GLN A 66 -10.12 -5.71 15.65
CA GLN A 66 -9.31 -6.61 14.82
C GLN A 66 -8.17 -5.88 14.07
N PHE A 67 -8.28 -4.56 13.94
CA PHE A 67 -7.33 -3.70 13.24
C PHE A 67 -6.41 -2.91 14.18
N LEU A 68 -6.44 -3.23 15.48
CA LEU A 68 -5.70 -2.49 16.50
C LEU A 68 -4.50 -3.29 17.04
N THR A 69 -3.59 -2.59 17.68
CA THR A 69 -2.39 -3.16 18.32
C THR A 69 -2.23 -2.66 19.76
N ASP A 70 -1.66 -3.53 20.60
CA ASP A 70 -1.26 -3.21 21.98
C ASP A 70 0.25 -2.98 22.12
N THR A 71 1.05 -3.26 21.09
CA THR A 71 2.51 -3.39 21.23
C THR A 71 3.26 -2.15 20.79
N MET A 72 2.98 -1.63 19.60
CA MET A 72 3.70 -0.48 19.03
C MET A 72 2.78 0.39 18.18
N PRO A 73 2.60 1.68 18.51
CA PRO A 73 1.79 2.59 17.71
C PRO A 73 2.39 2.78 16.32
N VAL A 74 1.54 2.81 15.30
CA VAL A 74 1.96 3.13 13.92
C VAL A 74 1.59 4.58 13.66
N LYS A 75 2.56 5.48 13.86
CA LYS A 75 2.36 6.95 13.81
C LYS A 75 1.67 7.37 12.50
N GLY A 76 0.50 8.01 12.63
CA GLY A 76 -0.27 8.56 11.52
C GLY A 76 -1.26 7.60 10.85
N PHE A 77 -1.41 6.38 11.38
CA PHE A 77 -2.46 5.43 11.00
C PHE A 77 -3.55 5.44 12.06
N HIS A 78 -4.80 5.68 11.67
CA HIS A 78 -5.91 5.73 12.61
C HIS A 78 -7.06 4.86 12.13
N VAL A 79 -7.80 4.29 13.08
CA VAL A 79 -9.05 3.58 12.80
C VAL A 79 -10.19 4.42 13.34
N LEU A 80 -11.23 4.62 12.55
CA LEU A 80 -12.45 5.31 12.94
C LEU A 80 -13.64 4.37 12.78
N CYS A 81 -14.49 4.27 13.79
CA CYS A 81 -15.83 3.73 13.67
C CYS A 81 -16.83 4.89 13.67
N ILE A 82 -17.68 4.96 12.65
CA ILE A 82 -18.60 6.08 12.44
C ILE A 82 -20.03 5.53 12.44
N GLU A 83 -20.81 5.86 13.46
CA GLU A 83 -22.19 5.42 13.67
C GLU A 83 -23.16 6.58 13.43
N THR A 84 -24.26 6.35 12.72
CA THR A 84 -25.38 7.31 12.69
C THR A 84 -26.23 7.11 13.93
N THR A 85 -26.53 8.20 14.65
CA THR A 85 -27.34 8.17 15.87
C THR A 85 -28.83 8.27 15.55
N ALA A 86 -29.68 8.00 16.55
CA ALA A 86 -31.13 8.17 16.43
C ALA A 86 -31.56 9.64 16.20
N SER A 87 -30.70 10.61 16.50
CA SER A 87 -30.95 12.05 16.30
C SER A 87 -30.39 12.59 14.98
N ASP A 88 -30.06 11.71 14.03
CA ASP A 88 -29.48 12.08 12.73
C ASP A 88 -28.13 12.84 12.84
N THR A 89 -27.37 12.54 13.89
CA THR A 89 -25.98 12.97 14.09
C THR A 89 -25.03 11.80 13.87
N LEU A 90 -23.72 12.05 13.88
CA LEU A 90 -22.69 11.02 13.80
C LEU A 90 -22.01 10.88 15.16
N LYS A 91 -21.91 9.66 15.66
CA LYS A 91 -21.00 9.31 16.74
C LYS A 91 -19.74 8.70 16.14
N VAL A 92 -18.59 9.30 16.41
CA VAL A 92 -17.30 8.86 15.90
C VAL A 92 -16.45 8.37 17.05
N THR A 93 -16.03 7.11 16.99
CA THR A 93 -15.00 6.55 17.88
C THR A 93 -13.71 6.41 17.11
N GLY A 94 -12.67 7.15 17.53
CA GLY A 94 -11.36 7.10 16.89
C GLY A 94 -10.30 6.43 17.76
N PHE A 95 -9.49 5.61 17.10
CA PHE A 95 -8.37 4.86 17.65
C PHE A 95 -7.08 5.42 17.05
N LYS A 96 -6.36 6.22 17.84
CA LYS A 96 -5.18 6.93 17.35
C LYS A 96 -3.98 5.98 17.20
N ASP A 97 -3.22 6.11 16.12
CA ASP A 97 -2.01 5.31 15.84
C ASP A 97 -2.26 3.79 15.84
N GLY A 98 -3.49 3.36 15.54
CA GLY A 98 -3.95 1.98 15.58
C GLY A 98 -4.01 1.37 16.99
N MET A 99 -4.01 2.19 18.04
CA MET A 99 -4.00 1.72 19.43
C MET A 99 -5.42 1.45 19.95
N HIS A 100 -5.56 0.55 20.94
CA HIS A 100 -6.84 0.27 21.60
C HIS A 100 -7.43 1.46 22.36
N ALA A 101 -6.58 2.37 22.86
CA ALA A 101 -7.03 3.60 23.48
C ALA A 101 -7.79 4.45 22.46
N ASN A 102 -9.00 4.88 22.83
CA ASN A 102 -9.90 5.59 21.93
C ASN A 102 -10.51 6.83 22.57
N SER A 103 -11.04 7.70 21.70
CA SER A 103 -11.86 8.84 22.05
C SER A 103 -13.13 8.82 21.22
N SER A 104 -14.26 9.17 21.81
CA SER A 104 -15.55 9.22 21.13
C SER A 104 -16.19 10.59 21.25
N LYS A 105 -16.72 11.11 20.14
CA LYS A 105 -17.44 12.39 20.08
C LYS A 105 -18.63 12.29 19.14
N GLU A 106 -19.67 13.07 19.43
CA GLU A 106 -20.76 13.30 18.48
C GLU A 106 -20.50 14.56 17.65
N THR A 107 -20.89 14.54 16.38
CA THR A 107 -20.79 15.65 15.44
C THR A 107 -21.97 15.65 14.47
N THR A 108 -22.21 16.78 13.80
CA THR A 108 -23.24 16.88 12.78
C THR A 108 -22.82 16.14 11.50
N ARG A 109 -23.75 15.98 10.56
CA ARG A 109 -23.45 15.43 9.22
C ARG A 109 -22.82 16.44 8.27
N ASP A 110 -22.41 17.60 8.79
CA ASP A 110 -21.64 18.60 8.05
C ASP A 110 -20.16 18.17 7.98
N LEU A 111 -19.60 18.19 6.76
CA LEU A 111 -18.27 17.65 6.52
C LEU A 111 -17.16 18.44 7.23
N GLU A 112 -17.30 19.76 7.35
CA GLU A 112 -16.32 20.63 8.02
C GLU A 112 -16.33 20.38 9.53
N ALA A 113 -17.52 20.34 10.12
CA ALA A 113 -17.71 20.00 11.54
C ALA A 113 -17.20 18.59 11.86
N PHE A 114 -17.50 17.60 11.00
CA PHE A 114 -16.97 16.24 11.13
C PHE A 114 -15.45 16.22 11.06
N THR A 115 -14.86 16.90 10.07
CA THR A 115 -13.41 16.97 9.86
C THR A 115 -12.72 17.55 11.09
N ARG A 116 -13.22 18.68 11.61
CA ARG A 116 -12.68 19.30 12.82
C ARG A 116 -12.71 18.37 14.03
N VAL A 117 -13.85 17.70 14.28
CA VAL A 117 -13.98 16.77 15.40
C VAL A 117 -13.03 15.59 15.27
N VAL A 118 -12.90 15.02 14.07
CA VAL A 118 -11.99 13.89 13.82
C VAL A 118 -10.53 14.30 13.95
N GLU A 119 -10.11 15.31 13.19
CA GLU A 119 -8.69 15.65 13.04
C GLU A 119 -8.17 16.42 14.26
N GLU A 120 -8.92 17.36 14.84
CA GLU A 120 -8.45 18.21 15.94
C GLU A 120 -8.77 17.64 17.33
N GLU A 121 -9.99 17.13 17.54
CA GLU A 121 -10.43 16.72 18.89
C GLU A 121 -10.14 15.25 19.20
N ILE A 122 -10.46 14.34 18.27
CA ILE A 122 -10.30 12.89 18.46
C ILE A 122 -8.85 12.47 18.21
N LEU A 123 -8.31 12.78 17.03
CA LEU A 123 -7.00 12.30 16.59
C LEU A 123 -5.87 13.28 16.91
N GLN A 124 -6.16 14.57 17.07
CA GLN A 124 -5.17 15.61 17.36
C GLN A 124 -4.00 15.55 16.35
N ILE A 125 -4.35 15.54 15.06
CA ILE A 125 -3.40 15.54 13.95
C ILE A 125 -2.72 16.91 13.92
N PRO A 126 -1.37 16.97 13.92
CA PRO A 126 -0.66 18.23 13.96
C PRO A 126 -0.76 18.97 12.62
N GLU A 127 -1.04 20.28 12.71
CA GLU A 127 -1.01 21.19 11.57
C GLU A 127 0.41 21.30 10.97
N PRO A 128 0.54 21.47 9.64
CA PRO A 128 1.83 21.71 8.99
C PRO A 128 2.56 22.95 9.55
N THR A 129 3.78 22.74 10.06
CA THR A 129 4.54 23.79 10.77
C THR A 129 5.35 24.69 9.84
N ASP A 130 5.85 24.18 8.71
CA ASP A 130 6.69 24.91 7.75
C ASP A 130 6.04 25.08 6.36
N GLU A 131 6.64 25.92 5.51
CA GLU A 131 6.10 26.23 4.18
C GLU A 131 6.10 25.03 3.23
N TYR A 132 7.07 24.12 3.35
CA TYR A 132 7.17 22.94 2.51
C TYR A 132 6.11 21.92 2.92
N ALA A 133 5.88 21.75 4.22
CA ALA A 133 4.79 20.94 4.76
C ALA A 133 3.43 21.45 4.25
N ARG A 134 3.17 22.76 4.35
CA ARG A 134 1.90 23.36 3.86
C ARG A 134 1.71 23.20 2.36
N LYS A 135 2.80 23.23 1.59
CA LYS A 135 2.73 23.19 0.12
C LYS A 135 2.69 21.77 -0.43
N TYR A 136 3.44 20.85 0.16
CA TYR A 136 3.73 19.55 -0.44
C TYR A 136 3.21 18.36 0.36
N LYS A 137 2.91 18.47 1.67
CA LYS A 137 2.37 17.33 2.41
C LYS A 137 1.00 16.94 1.83
N GLN A 138 0.80 15.64 1.60
CA GLN A 138 -0.51 15.13 1.19
C GLN A 138 -1.51 15.32 2.34
N PRO A 139 -2.76 15.71 2.06
CA PRO A 139 -3.78 15.79 3.09
C PRO A 139 -4.14 14.40 3.60
N PRO A 140 -4.67 14.28 4.83
CA PRO A 140 -5.21 13.02 5.33
C PRO A 140 -6.25 12.43 4.38
N ALA A 141 -6.22 11.10 4.20
CA ALA A 141 -7.15 10.39 3.33
C ALA A 141 -7.76 9.17 4.01
N TYR A 142 -8.98 8.85 3.60
CA TYR A 142 -9.80 7.77 4.17
C TYR A 142 -9.76 6.54 3.26
N PHE A 143 -9.73 5.37 3.87
CA PHE A 143 -9.72 4.09 3.16
C PHE A 143 -10.62 3.08 3.85
N THR A 144 -11.10 2.10 3.10
CA THR A 144 -11.67 0.89 3.68
C THR A 144 -10.58 0.02 4.29
N PRO A 145 -10.93 -0.95 5.17
CA PRO A 145 -9.94 -1.90 5.70
C PRO A 145 -9.22 -2.77 4.65
N ASP A 146 -9.83 -2.97 3.48
CA ASP A 146 -9.25 -3.69 2.34
C ASP A 146 -8.48 -2.79 1.35
N GLY A 147 -8.36 -1.50 1.65
CA GLY A 147 -7.47 -0.54 0.98
C GLY A 147 -8.07 0.20 -0.20
N GLU A 148 -9.40 0.23 -0.34
CA GLU A 148 -10.08 1.12 -1.29
C GLU A 148 -10.07 2.56 -0.76
N ARG A 149 -9.67 3.52 -1.61
CA ARG A 149 -9.69 4.94 -1.24
C ARG A 149 -11.11 5.48 -1.25
N LEU A 150 -11.52 6.08 -0.14
CA LEU A 150 -12.85 6.65 0.04
C LEU A 150 -12.85 8.15 -0.25
N GLU A 151 -13.93 8.62 -0.87
CA GLU A 151 -14.18 10.06 -0.99
C GLU A 151 -14.41 10.66 0.40
N LYS A 152 -13.90 11.87 0.62
CA LYS A 152 -14.14 12.65 1.84
C LYS A 152 -15.57 13.20 1.81
N ASN A 153 -16.55 12.31 2.01
CA ASN A 153 -17.99 12.56 1.94
C ASN A 153 -18.70 11.78 3.05
N ILE A 154 -19.52 12.45 3.86
CA ILE A 154 -20.22 11.83 4.99
C ILE A 154 -21.09 10.65 4.58
N THR A 155 -21.75 10.73 3.42
CA THR A 155 -22.59 9.64 2.90
C THR A 155 -21.77 8.36 2.67
N VAL A 156 -20.50 8.51 2.27
CA VAL A 156 -19.56 7.42 2.02
C VAL A 156 -18.90 6.94 3.32
N LEU A 157 -18.66 7.83 4.28
CA LEU A 157 -17.92 7.54 5.50
C LEU A 157 -18.79 7.03 6.67
N GLN A 158 -20.09 7.29 6.67
CA GLN A 158 -20.99 6.90 7.76
C GLN A 158 -21.26 5.38 7.82
N ASN A 159 -21.67 4.91 9.00
CA ASN A 159 -22.07 3.52 9.28
C ASN A 159 -21.04 2.47 8.87
N ARG A 160 -19.76 2.75 9.11
CA ARG A 160 -18.66 1.84 8.77
C ARG A 160 -17.41 2.10 9.58
N ILE A 161 -16.49 1.13 9.51
CA ILE A 161 -15.10 1.28 9.95
C ILE A 161 -14.30 1.81 8.76
N VAL A 162 -13.55 2.88 8.99
CA VAL A 162 -12.61 3.45 8.01
C VAL A 162 -11.24 3.61 8.61
N PHE A 163 -10.22 3.53 7.77
CA PHE A 163 -8.87 3.91 8.11
C PHE A 163 -8.61 5.35 7.66
N LEU A 164 -7.86 6.10 8.46
CA LEU A 164 -7.37 7.43 8.12
C LEU A 164 -5.84 7.40 8.17
N PHE A 165 -5.21 7.84 7.09
CA PHE A 165 -3.75 7.98 6.99
C PHE A 165 -3.39 9.45 6.84
N GLU A 166 -2.64 10.01 7.78
CA GLU A 166 -2.27 11.44 7.77
C GLU A 166 -1.45 11.85 6.53
N GLY A 167 -0.65 10.91 5.98
CA GLY A 167 0.15 11.07 4.77
C GLY A 167 -0.61 10.80 3.47
N GLY A 168 -1.93 10.60 3.54
CA GLY A 168 -2.81 10.56 2.38
C GLY A 168 -2.76 9.29 1.52
N GLN A 169 -1.95 8.30 1.91
CA GLN A 169 -1.74 7.08 1.14
C GLN A 169 -1.90 5.83 2.01
N PHE A 170 -2.49 4.78 1.43
CA PHE A 170 -2.72 3.52 2.13
C PHE A 170 -1.42 2.79 2.45
N ILE A 171 -1.35 2.26 3.66
CA ILE A 171 -0.31 1.37 4.17
C ILE A 171 -1.03 0.22 4.89
N TRP A 172 -0.67 -1.03 4.61
CA TRP A 172 -1.25 -2.16 5.34
C TRP A 172 -0.94 -2.03 6.83
N PRO A 173 -1.92 -2.12 7.76
CA PRO A 173 -1.60 -2.12 9.17
C PRO A 173 -0.91 -3.43 9.57
N GLY A 174 0.18 -3.33 10.32
CA GLY A 174 0.96 -4.51 10.75
C GLY A 174 0.26 -5.35 11.82
N ILE A 175 -0.57 -4.71 12.67
CA ILE A 175 -1.30 -5.30 13.81
C ILE A 175 -0.38 -5.92 14.87
N ARG A 176 0.28 -7.03 14.54
CA ARG A 176 1.26 -7.73 15.37
C ARG A 176 2.09 -8.65 14.48
N ILE A 177 3.31 -9.00 14.93
CA ILE A 177 4.13 -10.00 14.25
C ILE A 177 3.36 -11.33 14.17
N GLY A 178 3.39 -11.97 12.99
CA GLY A 178 2.65 -13.19 12.65
C GLY A 178 1.19 -12.96 12.27
N HIS A 179 0.69 -11.73 12.32
CA HIS A 179 -0.64 -11.41 11.78
C HIS A 179 -0.69 -11.68 10.29
N LYS A 180 -1.82 -12.19 9.81
CA LYS A 180 -2.03 -12.57 8.41
C LYS A 180 -3.21 -11.80 7.84
N THR A 181 -2.93 -10.98 6.85
CA THR A 181 -3.93 -10.21 6.09
C THR A 181 -4.16 -10.89 4.75
N LEU A 182 -5.42 -11.15 4.42
CA LEU A 182 -5.80 -11.72 3.12
C LEU A 182 -6.02 -10.60 2.10
N VAL A 183 -5.15 -10.51 1.11
CA VAL A 183 -5.32 -9.61 -0.05
C VAL A 183 -6.04 -10.38 -1.14
N LYS A 184 -7.33 -10.09 -1.30
CA LYS A 184 -8.20 -10.81 -2.23
C LYS A 184 -8.00 -10.38 -3.68
N ASN A 185 -8.22 -11.32 -4.60
CA ASN A 185 -8.31 -11.07 -6.04
C ASN A 185 -7.08 -10.36 -6.66
N THR A 186 -5.88 -10.64 -6.17
CA THR A 186 -4.64 -10.07 -6.73
C THR A 186 -4.42 -10.55 -8.16
N PHE A 187 -4.20 -9.63 -9.09
CA PHE A 187 -4.08 -9.90 -10.52
C PHE A 187 -3.13 -11.07 -10.84
N GLY A 188 -3.64 -12.07 -11.58
CA GLY A 188 -2.87 -13.23 -12.04
C GLY A 188 -2.46 -14.25 -10.95
N ARG A 189 -2.86 -14.05 -9.68
CA ARG A 189 -2.55 -14.97 -8.56
C ARG A 189 -3.77 -15.36 -7.72
N GLY A 190 -4.81 -14.53 -7.68
CA GLY A 190 -5.94 -14.72 -6.77
C GLY A 190 -5.60 -14.18 -5.38
N ASP A 191 -5.98 -14.92 -4.33
CA ASP A 191 -5.77 -14.45 -2.97
C ASP A 191 -4.32 -14.64 -2.53
N LEU A 192 -3.73 -13.58 -1.96
CA LEU A 192 -2.40 -13.59 -1.36
C LEU A 192 -2.48 -13.32 0.13
N VAL A 193 -1.57 -13.91 0.90
CA VAL A 193 -1.48 -13.68 2.35
C VAL A 193 -0.27 -12.82 2.65
N LEU A 194 -0.52 -11.64 3.22
CA LEU A 194 0.50 -10.77 3.81
C LEU A 194 0.71 -11.20 5.27
N GLU A 195 1.90 -11.71 5.60
CA GLU A 195 2.27 -12.01 6.98
C GLU A 195 3.19 -10.92 7.54
N THR A 196 2.81 -10.30 8.65
CA THR A 196 3.64 -9.30 9.34
C THR A 196 4.86 -9.98 9.95
N ILE A 197 6.07 -9.61 9.51
CA ILE A 197 7.32 -10.15 10.07
C ILE A 197 8.10 -9.12 10.88
N SER A 198 7.83 -7.83 10.70
CA SER A 198 8.25 -6.77 11.62
C SER A 198 7.24 -5.64 11.64
N MET A 199 7.12 -5.01 12.81
CA MET A 199 6.30 -3.82 13.03
C MET A 199 7.12 -2.53 12.94
N THR A 200 8.44 -2.61 13.15
CA THR A 200 9.37 -1.47 13.11
C THR A 200 10.70 -1.95 12.51
N PRO A 201 11.04 -1.59 11.26
CA PRO A 201 10.14 -0.99 10.28
C PRO A 201 9.00 -1.96 9.97
N LEU A 202 7.95 -1.46 9.33
CA LEU A 202 6.85 -2.31 8.91
C LEU A 202 7.30 -3.18 7.72
N VAL A 203 7.31 -4.49 7.93
CA VAL A 203 7.76 -5.49 6.95
C VAL A 203 6.78 -6.65 6.90
N PHE A 204 6.36 -7.00 5.70
CA PHE A 204 5.53 -8.16 5.41
C PHE A 204 6.26 -9.17 4.53
N SER A 205 5.93 -10.44 4.73
CA SER A 205 6.30 -11.55 3.87
C SER A 205 5.09 -11.99 3.06
N VAL A 206 5.30 -12.25 1.78
CA VAL A 206 4.30 -12.85 0.88
C VAL A 206 4.96 -14.01 0.15
N GLU A 207 4.30 -15.15 0.15
CA GLU A 207 4.77 -16.31 -0.61
C GLU A 207 4.06 -16.37 -1.96
N GLU A 208 4.70 -16.99 -2.94
CA GLU A 208 4.05 -17.34 -4.20
C GLU A 208 3.53 -16.11 -4.98
N PHE A 209 4.25 -14.98 -4.97
CA PHE A 209 3.83 -13.76 -5.71
C PHE A 209 4.07 -13.86 -7.22
N LEU A 210 5.20 -14.46 -7.61
CA LEU A 210 5.52 -14.78 -8.99
C LEU A 210 5.27 -16.26 -9.27
N ARG A 211 5.02 -16.59 -10.53
CA ARG A 211 5.10 -17.96 -11.05
C ARG A 211 6.49 -18.23 -11.66
N ASP A 212 6.83 -19.50 -11.83
CA ASP A 212 8.11 -19.88 -12.43
C ASP A 212 8.23 -19.42 -13.88
N ASP A 213 7.16 -19.52 -14.68
CA ASP A 213 7.12 -19.04 -16.07
C ASP A 213 7.36 -17.52 -16.17
N GLU A 214 6.84 -16.76 -15.20
CA GLU A 214 7.08 -15.31 -15.14
C GLU A 214 8.53 -14.98 -14.80
N ILE A 215 9.13 -15.75 -13.88
CA ILE A 215 10.54 -15.61 -13.52
C ILE A 215 11.42 -15.89 -14.74
N ASP A 216 11.16 -16.97 -15.47
CA ASP A 216 11.94 -17.35 -16.66
C ASP A 216 11.92 -16.23 -17.71
N ILE A 217 10.75 -15.63 -17.96
CA ILE A 217 10.59 -14.50 -18.88
C ILE A 217 11.35 -13.27 -18.40
N ILE A 218 11.26 -12.91 -17.12
CA ILE A 218 12.01 -11.76 -16.56
C ILE A 218 13.51 -11.98 -16.74
N LEU A 219 14.01 -13.19 -16.48
CA LEU A 219 15.43 -13.50 -16.60
C LEU A 219 15.88 -13.51 -18.06
N GLU A 220 15.09 -14.06 -18.99
CA GLU A 220 15.38 -14.03 -20.43
C GLU A 220 15.55 -12.59 -20.93
N LEU A 221 14.64 -11.69 -20.53
CA LEU A 221 14.65 -10.29 -20.93
C LEU A 221 15.78 -9.46 -20.30
N SER A 222 16.32 -9.87 -19.15
CA SER A 222 17.22 -9.03 -18.35
C SER A 222 18.68 -9.50 -18.34
N MET A 223 18.92 -10.82 -18.31
CA MET A 223 20.26 -11.38 -18.14
C MET A 223 21.29 -10.90 -19.17
N PRO A 224 20.96 -10.75 -20.47
CA PRO A 224 21.92 -10.24 -21.46
C PRO A 224 22.34 -8.78 -21.27
N HIS A 225 21.59 -8.00 -20.47
CA HIS A 225 21.74 -6.55 -20.33
C HIS A 225 22.23 -6.11 -18.94
N LEU A 226 22.50 -7.06 -18.04
CA LEU A 226 22.99 -6.77 -16.70
C LEU A 226 24.32 -6.00 -16.74
N ALA A 227 24.37 -4.87 -16.05
CA ALA A 227 25.56 -4.02 -15.91
C ALA A 227 25.84 -3.72 -14.43
N PRO A 228 27.06 -3.28 -14.06
CA PRO A 228 27.36 -2.87 -12.69
C PRO A 228 26.33 -1.88 -12.13
N SER A 229 25.88 -2.11 -10.89
CA SER A 229 24.78 -1.35 -10.30
C SER A 229 25.20 0.06 -9.86
N GLY A 230 24.32 1.04 -10.08
CA GLY A 230 24.50 2.40 -9.56
C GLY A 230 23.95 2.62 -8.15
N VAL A 231 24.28 3.78 -7.57
CA VAL A 231 23.71 4.32 -6.33
C VAL A 231 23.43 5.82 -6.52
N THR A 232 22.41 6.37 -5.85
CA THR A 232 22.25 7.83 -5.77
C THR A 232 23.24 8.39 -4.76
N LEU A 233 24.12 9.27 -5.22
CA LEU A 233 25.16 9.87 -4.37
C LEU A 233 24.55 10.91 -3.42
N GLN A 234 25.04 10.91 -2.19
CA GLN A 234 24.72 11.89 -1.15
C GLN A 234 25.80 12.98 -1.14
N ASP A 235 25.50 14.11 -0.51
CA ASP A 235 26.45 15.22 -0.37
C ASP A 235 27.77 14.71 0.24
N GLY A 236 28.90 14.96 -0.44
CA GLY A 236 30.24 14.52 -0.05
C GLY A 236 30.69 13.16 -0.61
N HIS A 237 29.87 12.48 -1.41
CA HIS A 237 30.19 11.20 -2.05
C HIS A 237 30.46 11.28 -3.56
N GLU A 238 30.54 12.48 -4.13
CA GLU A 238 30.51 12.74 -5.58
C GLU A 238 31.66 12.08 -6.35
N ASN A 239 32.80 11.84 -5.69
CA ASN A 239 34.01 11.26 -6.29
C ASN A 239 34.23 9.78 -5.95
N ARG A 240 33.22 9.10 -5.40
CA ARG A 240 33.34 7.69 -5.00
C ARG A 240 32.61 6.76 -5.94
N PRO A 241 33.20 5.61 -6.32
CA PRO A 241 32.53 4.65 -7.18
C PRO A 241 31.41 3.92 -6.44
N ALA A 242 30.32 3.61 -7.14
CA ALA A 242 29.18 2.87 -6.59
C ALA A 242 29.58 1.51 -5.98
N THR A 243 30.64 0.89 -6.51
CA THR A 243 31.21 -0.39 -6.07
C THR A 243 31.72 -0.37 -4.62
N ASP A 244 31.92 0.80 -4.03
CA ASP A 244 32.30 0.93 -2.63
C ASP A 244 31.17 0.46 -1.68
N TRP A 245 29.92 0.49 -2.15
CA TRP A 245 28.71 0.18 -1.37
C TRP A 245 27.85 -0.91 -1.99
N ARG A 246 27.86 -1.05 -3.32
CA ARG A 246 27.01 -1.98 -4.06
C ARG A 246 27.79 -2.69 -5.13
N THR A 247 27.90 -4.01 -5.03
CA THR A 247 28.74 -4.83 -5.91
C THR A 247 27.95 -5.73 -6.87
N SER A 248 26.62 -5.60 -6.89
CA SER A 248 25.73 -6.36 -7.79
C SER A 248 25.76 -5.87 -9.23
N THR A 249 25.16 -6.65 -10.13
CA THR A 249 24.73 -6.19 -11.45
C THR A 249 23.21 -5.97 -11.49
N THR A 250 22.76 -5.01 -12.29
CA THR A 250 21.36 -4.58 -12.41
C THR A 250 20.96 -4.38 -13.87
N TYR A 251 19.68 -4.60 -14.18
CA TYR A 251 19.02 -4.12 -15.38
C TYR A 251 17.65 -3.56 -15.03
N TRP A 252 17.20 -2.54 -15.75
CA TRP A 252 15.87 -1.95 -15.59
C TRP A 252 14.96 -2.44 -16.71
N LEU A 253 13.91 -3.15 -16.33
CA LEU A 253 12.94 -3.71 -17.24
C LEU A 253 11.68 -2.85 -17.21
N ASP A 254 11.44 -2.15 -18.32
CA ASP A 254 10.29 -1.25 -18.48
C ASP A 254 8.99 -2.05 -18.59
N SER A 255 7.91 -1.50 -18.06
CA SER A 255 6.55 -2.10 -18.11
C SER A 255 6.09 -2.44 -19.53
N SER A 256 6.47 -1.65 -20.53
CA SER A 256 6.11 -1.89 -21.93
C SER A 256 6.90 -3.04 -22.58
N SER A 257 7.96 -3.54 -21.93
CA SER A 257 8.87 -4.53 -22.52
C SER A 257 8.21 -5.88 -22.78
N HIS A 258 7.23 -6.29 -21.95
CA HIS A 258 6.54 -7.56 -22.10
C HIS A 258 5.22 -7.61 -21.30
N PRO A 259 4.15 -8.29 -21.76
CA PRO A 259 2.88 -8.41 -21.03
C PRO A 259 3.01 -8.92 -19.59
N VAL A 260 3.93 -9.85 -19.34
CA VAL A 260 4.21 -10.35 -17.97
C VAL A 260 4.65 -9.23 -17.03
N VAL A 261 5.42 -8.24 -17.52
CA VAL A 261 5.84 -7.11 -16.69
C VAL A 261 4.65 -6.23 -16.35
N GLN A 262 3.75 -5.98 -17.32
CA GLN A 262 2.49 -5.26 -17.07
C GLN A 262 1.58 -5.98 -16.07
N ASP A 263 1.57 -7.31 -16.10
CA ASP A 263 0.79 -8.11 -15.15
C ASP A 263 1.38 -8.06 -13.75
N ILE A 264 2.71 -7.95 -13.62
CA ILE A 264 3.39 -7.68 -12.35
C ILE A 264 3.06 -6.27 -11.84
N ASP A 265 2.93 -5.26 -12.71
CA ASP A 265 2.51 -3.91 -12.31
C ASP A 265 1.12 -3.92 -11.66
N LYS A 266 0.15 -4.55 -12.32
CA LYS A 266 -1.23 -4.72 -11.83
C LYS A 266 -1.25 -5.47 -10.51
N ARG A 267 -0.51 -6.60 -10.43
CA ARG A 267 -0.42 -7.40 -9.21
C ARG A 267 0.23 -6.64 -8.07
N THR A 268 1.26 -5.83 -8.36
CA THR A 268 1.90 -4.97 -7.37
C THR A 268 0.89 -3.94 -6.86
N ALA A 269 0.14 -3.29 -7.74
CA ALA A 269 -0.88 -2.32 -7.36
C ALA A 269 -1.98 -2.94 -6.48
N ASP A 270 -2.45 -4.14 -6.84
CA ASP A 270 -3.42 -4.88 -6.04
C ASP A 270 -2.86 -5.29 -4.68
N LEU A 271 -1.58 -5.69 -4.62
CA LEU A 271 -0.92 -6.12 -3.39
C LEU A 271 -0.77 -4.97 -2.41
N VAL A 272 -0.29 -3.81 -2.86
CA VAL A 272 0.02 -2.67 -1.97
C VAL A 272 -1.09 -1.63 -1.90
N LYS A 273 -2.15 -1.79 -2.70
CA LYS A 273 -3.30 -0.87 -2.81
C LYS A 273 -2.91 0.57 -3.20
N VAL A 274 -1.91 0.68 -4.09
CA VAL A 274 -1.44 1.94 -4.66
C VAL A 274 -1.44 1.84 -6.20
N PRO A 275 -1.97 2.83 -6.93
CA PRO A 275 -2.06 2.77 -8.39
C PRO A 275 -0.71 2.57 -9.10
N ILE A 276 -0.76 1.98 -10.30
CA ILE A 276 0.42 1.72 -11.15
C ILE A 276 1.22 2.99 -11.45
N SER A 277 0.57 4.14 -11.56
CA SER A 277 1.22 5.44 -11.83
C SER A 277 2.23 5.88 -10.75
N HIS A 278 2.27 5.20 -9.60
CA HIS A 278 3.25 5.46 -8.54
C HIS A 278 4.50 4.57 -8.66
N GLN A 279 4.49 3.58 -9.55
CA GLN A 279 5.52 2.54 -9.59
C GLN A 279 6.68 2.93 -10.50
N GLU A 280 7.90 2.58 -10.09
CA GLU A 280 9.04 2.53 -11.00
C GLU A 280 9.02 1.28 -11.89
N SER A 281 9.86 1.30 -12.92
CA SER A 281 10.22 0.11 -13.69
C SER A 281 10.79 -1.00 -12.78
N VAL A 282 10.68 -2.24 -13.24
CA VAL A 282 11.26 -3.37 -12.51
C VAL A 282 12.78 -3.26 -12.51
N GLN A 283 13.38 -3.28 -11.32
CA GLN A 283 14.83 -3.42 -11.19
C GLN A 283 15.18 -4.90 -11.00
N VAL A 284 15.85 -5.52 -11.98
CA VAL A 284 16.36 -6.89 -11.88
C VAL A 284 17.79 -6.89 -11.37
N LEU A 285 18.09 -7.76 -10.41
CA LEU A 285 19.35 -7.81 -9.67
C LEU A 285 19.97 -9.20 -9.71
N ARG A 286 21.29 -9.23 -9.86
CA ARG A 286 22.12 -10.44 -9.71
C ARG A 286 23.26 -10.18 -8.73
N TYR A 287 23.36 -11.04 -7.73
CA TYR A 287 24.49 -11.11 -6.80
C TYR A 287 25.18 -12.48 -6.91
N GLU A 288 26.47 -12.44 -7.20
CA GLU A 288 27.37 -13.58 -7.17
C GLU A 288 28.01 -13.76 -5.79
N HIS A 289 28.84 -14.79 -5.64
CA HIS A 289 29.59 -15.05 -4.42
C HIS A 289 30.29 -13.78 -3.92
N THR A 290 30.15 -13.48 -2.62
CA THR A 290 30.62 -12.27 -1.90
C THR A 290 29.97 -10.93 -2.26
N GLN A 291 29.20 -10.85 -3.35
CA GLN A 291 28.52 -9.61 -3.71
C GLN A 291 27.44 -9.27 -2.69
N HIS A 292 27.28 -7.97 -2.44
CA HIS A 292 26.45 -7.42 -1.38
C HIS A 292 25.94 -6.02 -1.75
N TYR A 293 25.03 -5.51 -0.93
CA TYR A 293 24.64 -4.12 -0.90
C TYR A 293 24.62 -3.64 0.55
N ASP A 294 25.49 -2.68 0.87
CA ASP A 294 25.59 -2.03 2.17
C ASP A 294 24.24 -1.47 2.66
N GLN A 295 24.12 -1.29 3.98
CA GLN A 295 22.97 -0.71 4.66
C GLN A 295 22.58 0.66 4.08
N HIS A 296 21.38 0.75 3.52
CA HIS A 296 20.83 1.93 2.86
C HIS A 296 19.34 2.12 3.17
N LEU A 297 18.83 3.29 2.77
CA LEU A 297 17.42 3.62 2.78
C LEU A 297 16.97 3.79 1.33
N ASP A 298 15.77 3.35 1.00
CA ASP A 298 15.25 3.50 -0.35
C ASP A 298 14.67 4.89 -0.61
N TYR A 299 14.23 5.58 0.44
CA TYR A 299 13.77 6.96 0.34
C TYR A 299 14.96 7.94 0.28
N PHE A 300 14.74 9.07 -0.39
CA PHE A 300 15.69 10.16 -0.49
C PHE A 300 15.55 11.11 0.70
N SER A 301 16.61 11.28 1.49
CA SER A 301 16.60 12.19 2.65
C SER A 301 16.91 13.62 2.20
N ALA A 302 15.99 14.56 2.43
CA ALA A 302 16.23 15.98 2.16
C ALA A 302 17.46 16.52 2.93
N GLU A 303 17.70 16.02 4.14
CA GLU A 303 18.87 16.38 4.94
C GLU A 303 20.19 15.97 4.28
N ARG A 304 20.22 14.82 3.60
CA ARG A 304 21.43 14.27 2.96
C ARG A 304 21.68 14.77 1.53
N HIS A 305 20.73 15.56 1.01
CA HIS A 305 20.75 16.16 -0.31
C HIS A 305 20.60 17.68 -0.23
N ARG A 306 21.02 18.30 0.89
CA ARG A 306 20.86 19.74 1.15
C ARG A 306 21.52 20.61 0.08
N ASN A 307 22.61 20.13 -0.51
CA ASN A 307 23.36 20.86 -1.54
C ASN A 307 22.90 20.52 -2.97
N SER A 308 21.96 19.60 -3.13
CA SER A 308 21.47 19.11 -4.42
C SER A 308 20.08 19.65 -4.73
N LEU A 309 19.97 20.91 -5.14
CA LEU A 309 18.68 21.60 -5.36
C LEU A 309 17.74 20.87 -6.32
N ASP A 310 18.26 20.23 -7.37
CA ASP A 310 17.45 19.47 -8.32
C ASP A 310 16.84 18.22 -7.68
N VAL A 311 17.61 17.53 -6.83
CA VAL A 311 17.12 16.39 -6.04
C VAL A 311 16.03 16.87 -5.09
N LEU A 312 16.27 17.96 -4.33
CA LEU A 312 15.30 18.51 -3.39
C LEU A 312 13.98 18.89 -4.06
N LYS A 313 14.03 19.55 -5.23
CA LYS A 313 12.81 19.88 -5.98
C LYS A 313 12.07 18.62 -6.44
N ARG A 314 12.79 17.63 -6.98
CA ARG A 314 12.19 16.37 -7.47
C ARG A 314 11.49 15.59 -6.36
N ILE A 315 12.07 15.57 -5.16
CA ILE A 315 11.48 14.89 -4.00
C ILE A 315 10.56 15.80 -3.18
N GLU A 316 10.25 16.99 -3.69
CA GLU A 316 9.45 18.01 -3.02
C GLU A 316 9.88 18.22 -1.56
N TYR A 317 11.19 18.38 -1.35
CA TYR A 317 11.81 18.56 -0.04
C TYR A 317 11.52 17.43 0.96
N GLY A 318 11.28 16.22 0.45
CA GLY A 318 11.04 14.99 1.21
C GLY A 318 9.59 14.50 1.17
N TYR A 319 8.64 15.34 0.73
CA TYR A 319 7.21 15.02 0.70
C TYR A 319 6.77 14.20 -0.54
N LYS A 320 7.65 14.01 -1.53
CA LYS A 320 7.51 13.05 -2.63
C LYS A 320 8.66 12.05 -2.55
N ASN A 321 8.38 10.79 -2.29
CA ASN A 321 9.42 9.78 -2.05
C ASN A 321 8.97 8.36 -2.37
N ARG A 322 9.95 7.44 -2.39
CA ARG A 322 9.72 6.00 -2.41
C ARG A 322 9.14 5.58 -1.06
N MET A 323 7.88 5.16 -1.07
CA MET A 323 7.12 4.80 0.12
C MET A 323 7.17 3.30 0.40
N ILE A 324 7.07 2.47 -0.64
CA ILE A 324 7.01 1.00 -0.53
C ILE A 324 8.06 0.40 -1.43
N THR A 325 8.72 -0.62 -0.91
CA THR A 325 9.57 -1.51 -1.70
C THR A 325 8.94 -2.89 -1.72
N VAL A 326 8.60 -3.36 -2.92
CA VAL A 326 8.17 -4.74 -3.17
C VAL A 326 9.37 -5.47 -3.73
N PHE A 327 10.05 -6.25 -2.88
CA PHE A 327 11.29 -6.94 -3.20
C PHE A 327 11.06 -8.45 -3.30
N TRP A 328 11.29 -9.06 -4.45
CA TRP A 328 11.07 -10.49 -4.67
C TRP A 328 12.36 -11.23 -4.99
N TYR A 329 12.38 -12.52 -4.64
CA TYR A 329 13.49 -13.42 -4.95
C TYR A 329 13.12 -14.34 -6.12
N MET A 330 14.04 -14.46 -7.08
CA MET A 330 13.89 -15.27 -8.29
C MET A 330 14.80 -16.52 -8.28
N SER A 331 15.60 -16.68 -7.23
CA SER A 331 16.35 -17.90 -6.95
C SER A 331 16.34 -18.22 -5.45
N ASP A 332 16.50 -19.50 -5.13
CA ASP A 332 16.91 -19.93 -3.80
C ASP A 332 18.42 -19.70 -3.63
N VAL A 333 18.83 -19.32 -2.43
CA VAL A 333 20.24 -19.12 -2.08
C VAL A 333 20.58 -20.05 -0.93
N ALA A 334 21.55 -20.93 -1.13
CA ALA A 334 21.89 -21.96 -0.14
C ALA A 334 22.46 -21.36 1.15
N LYS A 335 23.28 -20.32 1.03
CA LYS A 335 23.87 -19.62 2.19
C LYS A 335 24.14 -18.14 1.90
N GLY A 336 23.90 -17.28 2.89
CA GLY A 336 24.06 -15.83 2.77
C GLY A 336 22.90 -15.17 2.01
N GLY A 337 23.13 -13.99 1.43
CA GLY A 337 22.19 -13.32 0.52
C GLY A 337 20.94 -12.70 1.15
N HIS A 338 20.79 -12.75 2.48
CA HIS A 338 19.62 -12.26 3.20
C HIS A 338 19.33 -10.78 2.91
N THR A 339 18.05 -10.41 2.96
CA THR A 339 17.65 -9.00 3.11
C THR A 339 17.56 -8.71 4.61
N ASN A 340 18.47 -7.90 5.13
CA ASN A 340 18.59 -7.62 6.57
C ASN A 340 18.05 -6.23 6.89
N PHE A 341 17.27 -6.11 7.97
CA PHE A 341 16.80 -4.85 8.54
C PHE A 341 17.48 -4.65 9.90
N ALA A 342 18.70 -4.10 9.88
CA ALA A 342 19.57 -4.05 11.05
C ALA A 342 18.98 -3.26 12.22
N ARG A 343 18.10 -2.29 11.95
CA ARG A 343 17.49 -1.43 12.96
C ARG A 343 16.12 -1.90 13.45
N SER A 344 15.70 -3.09 13.02
CA SER A 344 14.38 -3.63 13.38
C SER A 344 14.19 -3.66 14.90
N GLY A 345 12.99 -3.31 15.37
CA GLY A 345 12.66 -3.19 16.79
C GLY A 345 13.26 -1.96 17.49
N GLY A 346 13.74 -0.95 16.73
CA GLY A 346 14.35 0.26 17.30
C GLY A 346 15.82 0.11 17.65
N LEU A 347 16.49 -0.92 17.13
CA LEU A 347 17.91 -1.15 17.37
C LEU A 347 18.78 0.01 16.82
N PRO A 348 19.94 0.28 17.47
CA PRO A 348 20.86 1.30 16.99
C PRO A 348 21.40 0.95 15.60
N ARG A 349 21.89 1.95 14.89
CA ARG A 349 22.56 1.73 13.60
C ARG A 349 23.80 0.85 13.84
N PRO A 350 24.06 -0.18 13.01
CA PRO A 350 25.24 -1.01 13.17
C PRO A 350 26.52 -0.18 12.99
N SER A 351 27.61 -0.63 13.62
CA SER A 351 28.92 0.02 13.55
C SER A 351 29.54 -0.04 12.15
N SER A 352 29.13 -1.03 11.35
CA SER A 352 29.50 -1.19 9.94
C SER A 352 28.26 -1.28 9.06
N ASN A 353 28.26 -0.59 7.92
CA ASN A 353 27.18 -0.73 6.93
C ASN A 353 27.17 -2.10 6.23
N LYS A 354 28.11 -3.00 6.54
CA LYS A 354 28.14 -4.39 6.03
C LYS A 354 27.62 -5.40 7.04
N ASP A 355 27.35 -4.96 8.26
CA ASP A 355 26.88 -5.84 9.32
C ASP A 355 25.43 -6.26 9.08
N CYS A 356 25.23 -7.58 9.07
CA CYS A 356 23.95 -8.26 8.92
C CYS A 356 23.57 -9.11 10.14
N SER A 357 24.31 -8.99 11.24
CA SER A 357 24.17 -9.86 12.42
C SER A 357 23.06 -9.45 13.38
N GLN A 358 22.57 -8.21 13.27
CA GLN A 358 21.52 -7.65 14.13
C GLN A 358 20.21 -7.41 13.38
N GLY A 359 19.12 -7.24 14.13
CA GLY A 359 17.79 -7.03 13.59
C GLY A 359 17.19 -8.29 12.99
N ILE A 360 16.26 -8.13 12.04
CA ILE A 360 15.64 -9.26 11.34
C ILE A 360 16.30 -9.48 9.99
N SER A 361 16.35 -10.74 9.54
CA SER A 361 16.91 -11.12 8.24
C SER A 361 15.93 -12.04 7.51
N VAL A 362 15.66 -11.74 6.25
CA VAL A 362 14.81 -12.56 5.39
C VAL A 362 15.68 -13.31 4.40
N ALA A 363 15.63 -14.64 4.48
CA ALA A 363 16.36 -15.52 3.58
C ALA A 363 15.78 -15.45 2.16
N PRO A 364 16.62 -15.45 1.11
CA PRO A 364 16.15 -15.55 -0.27
C PRO A 364 15.52 -16.92 -0.51
N LYS A 365 14.25 -16.92 -0.89
CA LYS A 365 13.51 -18.11 -1.28
C LYS A 365 12.77 -17.78 -2.57
N LYS A 366 12.94 -18.59 -3.61
CA LYS A 366 12.32 -18.35 -4.91
C LYS A 366 10.81 -18.09 -4.73
N ARG A 367 10.29 -17.07 -5.44
CA ARG A 367 8.87 -16.65 -5.45
C ARG A 367 8.37 -15.99 -4.16
N LYS A 368 9.21 -15.89 -3.12
CA LYS A 368 8.94 -15.10 -1.92
C LYS A 368 9.16 -13.61 -2.19
N VAL A 369 8.36 -12.78 -1.53
CA VAL A 369 8.42 -11.32 -1.56
C VAL A 369 8.51 -10.77 -0.15
N VAL A 370 9.28 -9.71 -0.01
CA VAL A 370 9.31 -8.84 1.15
C VAL A 370 8.71 -7.51 0.71
N VAL A 371 7.63 -7.11 1.38
CA VAL A 371 7.05 -5.77 1.21
C VAL A 371 7.41 -4.97 2.44
N PHE A 372 8.14 -3.88 2.29
CA PHE A 372 8.49 -3.01 3.41
C PHE A 372 8.24 -1.55 3.09
N TYR A 373 7.95 -0.78 4.14
CA TYR A 373 7.61 0.62 4.03
C TYR A 373 8.80 1.48 4.44
N SER A 374 9.18 2.38 3.54
CA SER A 374 10.25 3.37 3.71
C SER A 374 9.73 4.69 4.30
N MET A 375 8.42 4.85 4.40
CA MET A 375 7.76 6.00 5.01
C MET A 375 6.67 5.52 5.99
N LEU A 376 6.47 6.30 7.04
CA LEU A 376 5.40 6.12 8.02
C LEU A 376 4.06 6.61 7.44
N PRO A 377 2.91 6.15 7.98
CA PRO A 377 1.58 6.63 7.62
C PRO A 377 1.37 8.15 7.66
N ASN A 378 2.17 8.89 8.43
CA ASN A 378 2.13 10.36 8.46
C ASN A 378 2.91 11.07 7.33
N GLY A 379 3.56 10.30 6.46
CA GLY A 379 4.35 10.82 5.34
C GLY A 379 5.81 11.14 5.69
N GLU A 380 6.28 10.84 6.91
CA GLU A 380 7.71 10.97 7.25
C GLU A 380 8.49 9.75 6.75
N GLY A 381 9.75 9.93 6.33
CA GLY A 381 10.64 8.79 6.04
C GLY A 381 10.94 8.00 7.33
N ASP A 382 10.92 6.67 7.26
CA ASP A 382 11.18 5.78 8.40
C ASP A 382 12.67 5.38 8.45
N PRO A 383 13.47 5.90 9.41
CA PRO A 383 14.88 5.53 9.52
C PRO A 383 15.11 4.09 9.99
N MET A 384 14.08 3.39 10.46
CA MET A 384 14.13 1.97 10.83
C MET A 384 14.11 1.07 9.61
N SER A 385 13.65 1.58 8.45
CA SER A 385 13.68 0.87 7.15
C SER A 385 15.10 0.67 6.58
N LEU A 386 16.13 1.02 7.34
CA LEU A 386 17.53 0.77 6.99
C LEU A 386 17.73 -0.73 6.75
N HIS A 387 18.13 -1.06 5.54
CA HIS A 387 18.26 -2.45 5.12
C HIS A 387 19.47 -2.68 4.21
N ALA A 388 19.88 -3.93 4.10
CA ALA A 388 21.02 -4.38 3.29
C ALA A 388 20.71 -5.67 2.54
N GLY A 389 21.47 -5.89 1.46
CA GLY A 389 21.64 -7.20 0.85
C GLY A 389 22.91 -7.84 1.37
N CYS A 390 22.80 -8.81 2.27
CA CYS A 390 23.95 -9.48 2.88
C CYS A 390 24.76 -10.25 1.82
N PRO A 391 26.08 -10.45 2.04
CA PRO A 391 26.92 -11.20 1.11
C PRO A 391 26.35 -12.58 0.79
N VAL A 392 26.37 -12.95 -0.49
CA VAL A 392 26.07 -14.33 -0.91
C VAL A 392 27.28 -15.21 -0.58
N GLU A 393 27.05 -16.31 0.14
CA GLU A 393 28.11 -17.26 0.51
C GLU A 393 28.08 -18.53 -0.37
N GLU A 394 26.88 -18.99 -0.76
CA GLU A 394 26.73 -20.17 -1.61
C GLU A 394 25.51 -20.03 -2.54
N GLY A 395 25.75 -20.14 -3.85
CA GLY A 395 24.75 -19.97 -4.91
C GLY A 395 24.80 -18.61 -5.61
N ILE A 396 23.73 -18.27 -6.33
CA ILE A 396 23.55 -16.98 -7.02
C ILE A 396 22.20 -16.42 -6.58
N LYS A 397 22.18 -15.18 -6.10
CA LYS A 397 20.94 -14.48 -5.77
C LYS A 397 20.45 -13.70 -7.00
N LEU A 398 19.34 -14.14 -7.55
CA LEU A 398 18.54 -13.41 -8.51
C LEU A 398 17.36 -12.80 -7.77
N SER A 399 17.14 -11.51 -7.94
CA SER A 399 16.07 -10.79 -7.25
C SER A 399 15.55 -9.69 -8.14
N GLY A 400 14.35 -9.20 -7.84
CA GLY A 400 13.84 -7.99 -8.45
C GLY A 400 13.14 -7.13 -7.44
N ASN A 401 12.98 -5.86 -7.77
CA ASN A 401 12.17 -4.97 -6.95
C ASN A 401 11.37 -3.98 -7.79
N LYS A 402 10.31 -3.49 -7.15
CA LYS A 402 9.56 -2.31 -7.55
C LYS A 402 9.51 -1.34 -6.39
N TRP A 403 9.90 -0.10 -6.67
CA TRP A 403 9.65 1.03 -5.79
C TRP A 403 8.31 1.66 -6.14
N VAL A 404 7.52 1.95 -5.10
CA VAL A 404 6.22 2.62 -5.21
C VAL A 404 6.28 3.92 -4.43
N TRP A 405 6.01 5.03 -5.12
CA TRP A 405 6.06 6.37 -4.55
C TRP A 405 4.76 6.71 -3.80
N ASN A 406 4.83 7.62 -2.83
CA ASN A 406 3.62 8.13 -2.17
C ASN A 406 2.78 9.05 -3.09
N LYS A 407 3.37 9.55 -4.17
CA LYS A 407 2.70 10.35 -5.21
C LYS A 407 2.90 9.75 -6.60
N PRO A 408 2.01 10.03 -7.57
CA PRO A 408 2.22 9.63 -8.95
C PRO A 408 3.57 10.14 -9.46
N ARG A 409 4.23 9.29 -10.25
CA ARG A 409 5.40 9.68 -11.04
C ARG A 409 4.91 10.39 -12.30
N SER A 410 5.61 11.44 -12.72
CA SER A 410 5.43 11.99 -14.08
C SER A 410 6.24 11.17 -15.08
N ASP A 411 5.86 11.19 -16.35
CA ASP A 411 6.61 10.53 -17.43
C ASP A 411 8.07 11.06 -17.55
N ASP A 412 8.34 12.24 -16.99
CA ASP A 412 9.66 12.90 -16.94
C ASP A 412 10.51 12.51 -15.71
N ASP A 413 10.01 11.70 -14.78
CA ASP A 413 10.74 11.21 -13.58
C ASP A 413 11.49 9.90 -13.82
#